data_AF-A0A1Q3HSS0-F1
#
_entry.id   AF-A0A1Q3HSS0-F1
#
_cell.length_a   1.000
_cell.length_b   1.000
_cell.length_c   1.000
_cell.angle_alpha   90.00
_cell.angle_beta   90.00
_cell.angle_gamma   90.00
#
_symmetry.space_group_name_H-M   'P 1'
#
loop_
_entity.id
_entity.type
_entity.pdbx_description
1 polymer ?
#
loop_
_entity_poly.entity_id
_entity_poly.type
_entity_poly.pdbx_seq_one_letter_code
_entity_poly.pdbx_strand_id
1 'polypeptide(L)'
;MHHTREIPRERWADYLLLLSAVEHDQQVRIQAAGPELGDQRVAWNLPLVEILVEEKGSDEGAIEVTVGHPGEEFTHRILHPVHVWAEESDTGELECLDIEDEDHVKTLISFEPRELLEEAQAPA
;
A
#
# COMPACT_ATOMS: atom_id res chain seq x y z
N MET A 1 -18.31 6.70 8.16
CA MET A 1 -18.41 5.24 8.10
C MET A 1 -17.41 4.79 7.05
N HIS A 2 -16.29 4.22 7.46
CA HIS A 2 -15.33 3.65 6.51
C HIS A 2 -15.94 2.40 5.88
N HIS A 3 -15.75 2.23 4.58
CA HIS A 3 -16.21 1.06 3.83
C HIS A 3 -15.00 0.25 3.38
N THR A 4 -14.89 -0.98 3.87
CA THR A 4 -13.88 -1.93 3.42
C THR A 4 -14.47 -2.79 2.31
N ARG A 5 -13.82 -2.84 1.15
CA ARG A 5 -14.17 -3.79 0.07
C ARG A 5 -13.02 -4.72 -0.23
N GLU A 6 -13.32 -6.00 -0.39
CA GLU A 6 -12.35 -6.96 -0.93
C GLU A 6 -12.24 -6.79 -2.45
N ILE A 7 -11.02 -6.72 -2.96
CA ILE A 7 -10.72 -6.70 -4.39
C ILE A 7 -10.56 -8.16 -4.85
N PRO A 8 -11.39 -8.64 -5.78
CA PRO A 8 -11.23 -9.99 -6.33
C PRO A 8 -9.85 -10.17 -6.96
N ARG A 9 -9.22 -11.34 -6.77
CA ARG A 9 -7.86 -11.65 -7.28
C ARG A 9 -7.68 -11.34 -8.77
N GLU A 10 -8.68 -11.65 -9.58
CA GLU A 10 -8.69 -11.39 -11.03
C GLU A 10 -8.56 -9.89 -11.39
N ARG A 11 -8.79 -8.98 -10.43
CA ARG A 11 -8.74 -7.52 -10.62
C ARG A 11 -7.53 -6.87 -9.95
N TRP A 12 -6.66 -7.62 -9.28
CA TRP A 12 -5.54 -7.03 -8.53
C TRP A 12 -4.62 -6.22 -9.45
N ALA A 13 -4.21 -6.79 -10.58
CA ALA A 13 -3.30 -6.12 -11.51
C ALA A 13 -3.89 -4.80 -12.02
N ASP A 14 -5.12 -4.80 -12.55
CA ASP A 14 -5.77 -3.60 -13.05
C ASP A 14 -6.02 -2.55 -11.95
N TYR A 15 -6.45 -2.99 -10.77
CA TYR A 15 -6.77 -2.10 -9.66
C TYR A 15 -5.52 -1.43 -9.10
N LEU A 16 -4.46 -2.21 -8.82
CA LEU A 16 -3.21 -1.69 -8.25
C LEU A 16 -2.47 -0.82 -9.25
N LEU A 17 -2.47 -1.17 -10.55
CA LEU A 17 -1.91 -0.32 -11.59
C LEU A 17 -2.63 1.03 -11.70
N LEU A 18 -3.97 1.03 -11.66
CA LEU A 18 -4.75 2.28 -11.65
C LEU A 18 -4.45 3.09 -10.40
N LEU A 19 -4.44 2.44 -9.23
CA LEU A 19 -4.18 3.09 -7.95
C LEU A 19 -2.79 3.73 -7.92
N SER A 20 -1.78 2.99 -8.38
CA SER A 20 -0.41 3.46 -8.54
C SER A 20 -0.31 4.73 -9.38
N ALA A 21 -1.13 4.87 -10.42
CA ALA A 21 -1.14 6.06 -11.26
C ALA A 21 -1.89 7.24 -10.62
N VAL A 22 -2.97 6.98 -9.89
CA VAL A 22 -3.79 8.01 -9.24
C VAL A 22 -3.10 8.56 -7.99
N GLU A 23 -2.51 7.69 -7.17
CA GLU A 23 -1.86 8.04 -5.90
C GLU A 23 -0.33 8.21 -6.04
N HIS A 24 0.17 8.34 -7.26
CA HIS A 24 1.59 8.62 -7.49
C HIS A 24 2.00 9.91 -6.75
N ASP A 25 3.17 9.88 -6.10
CA ASP A 25 3.73 10.96 -5.27
C ASP A 25 2.96 11.23 -3.95
N GLN A 26 1.88 10.47 -3.67
CA GLN A 26 1.17 10.55 -2.39
C GLN A 26 2.04 10.04 -1.25
N GLN A 27 2.02 10.71 -0.09
CA GLN A 27 2.74 10.20 1.07
C GLN A 27 2.04 8.97 1.63
N VAL A 28 2.80 7.88 1.76
CA VAL A 28 2.29 6.63 2.30
C VAL A 28 3.09 6.15 3.51
N ARG A 29 2.44 5.32 4.31
CA ARG A 29 3.02 4.58 5.40
C ARG A 29 2.77 3.10 5.18
N ILE A 30 3.82 2.30 5.32
CA ILE A 30 3.74 0.84 5.16
C ILE A 30 4.07 0.19 6.50
N GLN A 31 3.13 -0.63 6.99
CA GLN A 31 3.30 -1.47 8.17
C GLN A 31 3.09 -2.92 7.78
N ALA A 32 3.90 -3.82 8.31
CA ALA A 32 3.73 -5.26 8.17
C ALA A 32 3.55 -5.85 9.55
N ALA A 33 2.45 -6.57 9.77
CA ALA A 33 2.09 -7.15 11.05
C ALA A 33 1.69 -8.61 10.89
N GLY A 34 2.33 -9.51 11.63
CA GLY A 34 2.04 -10.94 11.58
C GLY A 34 2.32 -11.64 12.90
N PRO A 35 1.84 -12.89 13.07
CA PRO A 35 1.98 -13.64 14.32
C PRO A 35 3.44 -13.88 14.74
N GLU A 36 4.34 -14.11 13.78
CA GLU A 36 5.77 -14.29 14.04
C GLU A 36 6.58 -12.98 13.91
N LEU A 37 6.16 -12.11 12.99
CA LEU A 37 6.86 -10.86 12.66
C LEU A 37 6.64 -9.76 13.73
N GLY A 38 5.51 -9.79 14.43
CA GLY A 38 5.04 -8.66 15.22
C GLY A 38 4.70 -7.45 14.34
N ASP A 39 4.47 -6.29 14.94
CA ASP A 39 4.22 -5.03 14.23
C ASP A 39 5.55 -4.39 13.80
N GLN A 40 5.78 -4.32 12.49
CA GLN A 40 6.96 -3.75 11.87
C GLN A 40 6.60 -2.54 11.02
N ARG A 41 7.38 -1.47 11.19
CA ARG A 41 7.33 -0.31 10.30
C ARG A 41 8.27 -0.56 9.12
N VAL A 42 7.70 -0.71 7.95
CA VAL A 42 8.43 -0.97 6.69
C VAL A 42 8.84 0.34 6.04
N ALA A 43 7.91 1.30 5.92
CA ALA A 43 8.15 2.63 5.40
C ALA A 43 7.31 3.66 6.15
N TRP A 44 7.82 4.89 6.26
CA TRP A 44 7.13 5.95 7.00
C TRP A 44 7.22 7.28 6.26
N ASN A 45 6.07 7.77 5.79
CA ASN A 45 5.93 9.06 5.13
C ASN A 45 6.92 9.22 3.97
N LEU A 46 6.87 8.27 3.04
CA LEU A 46 7.59 8.30 1.78
C LEU A 46 6.59 8.42 0.64
N PRO A 47 6.91 9.16 -0.45
CA PRO A 47 6.03 9.23 -1.60
C PRO A 47 5.91 7.86 -2.27
N LEU A 48 4.69 7.51 -2.67
CA LEU A 48 4.42 6.33 -3.47
C LEU A 48 4.97 6.54 -4.88
N VAL A 49 5.77 5.58 -5.34
CA VAL A 49 6.23 5.52 -6.73
C VAL A 49 5.31 4.61 -7.52
N GLU A 50 5.15 3.36 -7.07
CA GLU A 50 4.29 2.41 -7.76
C GLU A 50 3.78 1.27 -6.87
N ILE A 51 2.66 0.68 -7.29
CA ILE A 51 2.12 -0.59 -6.77
C ILE A 51 1.78 -1.49 -7.94
N LEU A 52 2.41 -2.67 -8.02
CA LEU A 52 2.25 -3.60 -9.13
C LEU A 52 2.10 -5.04 -8.68
N VAL A 53 1.46 -5.85 -9.52
CA VAL A 53 1.49 -7.31 -9.41
C VAL A 53 2.57 -7.81 -10.35
N GLU A 54 3.50 -8.62 -9.83
CA GLU A 54 4.49 -9.29 -10.67
C GLU A 54 3.78 -10.31 -11.57
N GLU A 55 3.89 -10.15 -12.88
CA GLU A 55 3.20 -10.99 -13.86
C GLU A 55 4.10 -12.11 -14.40
N LYS A 56 5.40 -12.11 -14.05
CA LYS A 56 6.38 -13.03 -14.64
C LYS A 56 7.43 -13.49 -13.63
N GLY A 57 8.05 -14.63 -13.93
CA GLY A 57 9.21 -15.12 -13.18
C GLY A 57 8.82 -15.99 -11.99
N SER A 58 9.75 -16.17 -11.05
CA SER A 58 9.53 -17.02 -9.86
C SER A 58 8.53 -16.43 -8.86
N ASP A 59 8.33 -15.11 -8.92
CA ASP A 59 7.54 -14.35 -7.96
C ASP A 59 6.21 -13.92 -8.59
N GLU A 60 5.77 -14.59 -9.66
CA GLU A 60 4.49 -14.34 -10.32
C GLU A 60 3.34 -14.34 -9.30
N GLY A 61 2.55 -13.26 -9.29
CA GLY A 61 1.47 -13.01 -8.37
C GLY A 61 1.87 -12.31 -7.07
N ALA A 62 3.15 -12.02 -6.84
CA ALA A 62 3.59 -11.15 -5.74
C ALA A 62 3.11 -9.71 -5.97
N ILE A 63 2.88 -8.98 -4.88
CA ILE A 63 2.59 -7.55 -4.94
C ILE A 63 3.84 -6.78 -4.54
N GLU A 64 4.21 -5.80 -5.33
CA GLU A 64 5.34 -4.91 -5.11
C GLU A 64 4.85 -3.50 -4.82
N VAL A 65 5.44 -2.89 -3.80
CA VAL A 65 5.15 -1.52 -3.39
C VAL A 65 6.48 -0.77 -3.36
N THR A 66 6.66 0.16 -4.28
CA THR A 66 7.86 1.01 -4.34
C THR A 66 7.53 2.39 -3.80
N VAL A 67 8.34 2.87 -2.87
CA VAL A 67 8.22 4.20 -2.25
C VAL A 67 9.58 4.89 -2.21
N GLY A 68 9.59 6.21 -2.19
CA GLY A 68 10.80 7.02 -2.05
C GLY A 68 11.00 8.03 -3.17
N HIS A 69 12.10 8.77 -3.07
CA HIS A 69 12.45 9.81 -4.04
C HIS A 69 13.36 9.25 -5.13
N PRO A 70 13.43 9.87 -6.32
CA PRO A 70 14.31 9.42 -7.39
C PRO A 70 15.75 9.22 -6.92
N GLY A 71 16.25 7.98 -7.02
CA GLY A 71 17.59 7.58 -6.57
C GLY A 71 17.70 7.08 -5.12
N GLU A 72 16.62 7.13 -4.36
CA GLU A 72 16.49 6.63 -2.98
C GLU A 72 15.18 5.84 -2.81
N GLU A 73 14.89 4.99 -3.78
CA GLU A 73 13.68 4.16 -3.83
C GLU A 73 13.86 2.87 -3.02
N PHE A 74 12.78 2.45 -2.36
CA PHE A 74 12.68 1.22 -1.59
C PHE A 74 11.47 0.43 -2.07
N THR A 75 11.67 -0.84 -2.42
CA THR A 75 10.61 -1.75 -2.83
C THR A 75 10.34 -2.78 -1.74
N HIS A 76 9.11 -2.80 -1.24
CA HIS A 76 8.60 -3.86 -0.38
C HIS A 76 7.84 -4.87 -1.23
N ARG A 77 8.22 -6.15 -1.12
CA ARG A 77 7.60 -7.25 -1.87
C ARG A 77 6.82 -8.14 -0.93
N ILE A 78 5.56 -8.37 -1.26
CA ILE A 78 4.61 -9.22 -0.54
C ILE A 78 4.46 -10.50 -1.35
N LEU A 79 4.99 -11.60 -0.82
CA LEU A 79 4.98 -12.90 -1.50
C LEU A 79 3.68 -13.63 -1.19
N HIS A 80 3.18 -14.39 -2.17
CA HIS A 80 1.97 -15.20 -2.04
C HIS A 80 0.76 -14.48 -1.39
N PRO A 81 0.38 -13.27 -1.84
CA PRO A 81 -0.79 -12.57 -1.32
C PRO A 81 -2.07 -13.39 -1.58
N VAL A 82 -2.92 -13.48 -0.56
CA VAL A 82 -4.19 -14.21 -0.58
C VAL A 82 -5.40 -13.28 -0.59
N HIS A 83 -5.30 -12.11 0.04
CA HIS A 83 -6.37 -11.12 0.08
C HIS A 83 -5.85 -9.70 -0.11
N VAL A 84 -6.67 -8.87 -0.75
CA VAL A 84 -6.47 -7.43 -0.89
C VAL A 84 -7.78 -6.74 -0.55
N TRP A 85 -7.77 -5.85 0.43
CA TRP A 85 -8.90 -5.01 0.79
C TRP A 85 -8.55 -3.54 0.62
N ALA A 86 -9.50 -2.80 0.08
CA ALA A 86 -9.47 -1.35 -0.03
C ALA A 86 -10.40 -0.76 1.03
N GLU A 87 -9.85 0.03 1.93
CA GLU A 87 -10.58 0.81 2.91
C GLU A 87 -10.78 2.23 2.38
N GLU A 88 -12.05 2.59 2.17
CA GLU A 88 -12.44 3.85 1.57
C GLU A 88 -13.23 4.69 2.58
N SER A 89 -13.03 6.01 2.52
CA SER A 89 -13.77 6.99 3.29
C SER A 89 -15.23 7.08 2.81
N ASP A 90 -16.08 7.82 3.53
CA ASP A 90 -17.46 8.10 3.09
C ASP A 90 -17.53 8.87 1.76
N THR A 91 -16.45 9.58 1.39
CA THR A 91 -16.32 10.31 0.12
C THR A 91 -15.84 9.41 -1.03
N GLY A 92 -15.45 8.16 -0.72
CA GLY A 92 -14.94 7.19 -1.68
C GLY A 92 -13.44 7.34 -1.96
N GLU A 93 -12.71 8.08 -1.13
CA GLU A 93 -11.26 8.21 -1.22
C GLU A 93 -10.61 7.00 -0.54
N LEU A 94 -9.57 6.44 -1.17
CA LEU A 94 -8.84 5.32 -0.57
C LEU A 94 -8.00 5.84 0.60
N GLU A 95 -8.22 5.27 1.78
CA GLU A 95 -7.46 5.62 2.99
C GLU A 95 -6.39 4.57 3.30
N CYS A 96 -6.69 3.30 3.04
CA CYS A 96 -5.79 2.20 3.34
C CYS A 96 -5.97 1.03 2.38
N LEU A 97 -4.85 0.40 2.01
CA LEU A 97 -4.83 -0.91 1.36
C LEU A 97 -4.32 -1.95 2.38
N ASP A 98 -5.14 -2.94 2.69
CA ASP A 98 -4.78 -4.10 3.53
C ASP A 98 -4.52 -5.29 2.61
N ILE A 99 -3.30 -5.83 2.65
CA ILE A 99 -2.89 -7.00 1.89
C ILE A 99 -2.48 -8.09 2.88
N GLU A 100 -3.09 -9.26 2.79
CA GLU A 100 -2.73 -10.42 3.62
C GLU A 100 -2.09 -11.51 2.77
N ASP A 101 -0.99 -12.08 3.25
CA ASP A 101 -0.30 -13.22 2.64
C ASP A 101 -0.69 -14.58 3.28
N GLU A 102 -0.18 -15.68 2.71
CA GLU A 102 -0.50 -17.03 3.17
C GLU A 102 -0.03 -17.33 4.60
N ASP A 103 0.95 -16.57 5.10
CA ASP A 103 1.48 -16.68 6.47
C ASP A 103 0.71 -15.79 7.47
N HIS A 104 -0.42 -15.21 7.05
CA HIS A 104 -1.23 -14.26 7.80
C HIS A 104 -0.47 -13.00 8.23
N VAL A 105 0.54 -12.60 7.47
CA VAL A 105 1.14 -11.27 7.60
C VAL A 105 0.27 -10.29 6.83
N LYS A 106 -0.16 -9.25 7.53
CA LYS A 106 -0.90 -8.12 6.97
C LYS A 106 0.05 -6.98 6.68
N THR A 107 0.08 -6.56 5.43
CA THR A 107 0.73 -5.32 5.00
C THR A 107 -0.33 -4.24 4.82
N LEU A 108 -0.24 -3.21 5.65
CA LEU A 108 -1.12 -2.04 5.62
C LEU A 108 -0.39 -0.88 4.95
N ILE A 109 -0.97 -0.36 3.87
CA ILE A 109 -0.50 0.82 3.14
C ILE A 109 -1.50 1.94 3.39
N SER A 110 -1.17 2.84 4.31
CA SER A 110 -2.02 4.01 4.61
C SER A 110 -1.63 5.18 3.73
N PHE A 111 -2.62 5.81 3.10
CA PHE A 111 -2.47 7.00 2.26
C PHE A 111 -2.74 8.23 3.14
N GLU A 112 -1.72 9.04 3.38
CA GLU A 112 -1.87 10.20 4.27
C GLU A 112 -2.63 11.31 3.52
N PRO A 113 -3.68 11.90 4.13
CA PRO A 113 -4.38 13.03 3.54
C PRO A 113 -3.41 14.19 3.28
N ARG A 114 -3.43 14.72 2.06
CA ARG A 114 -2.57 15.86 1.68
C ARG A 114 -2.75 17.07 2.61
N GLU A 115 -3.94 17.21 3.19
CA GLU A 115 -4.34 18.29 4.10
C GLU A 115 -3.62 18.24 5.47
N LEU A 116 -3.27 17.05 5.97
CA LEU A 116 -2.56 16.88 7.25
C LEU A 116 -1.04 17.14 7.14
N LEU A 117 -0.50 17.05 5.92
CA LEU A 117 0.92 17.34 5.65
C LEU A 117 1.22 18.86 5.64
N GLU A 118 0.21 19.69 5.42
CA GLU A 118 0.32 21.16 5.48
C GLU A 118 0.32 21.68 6.92
N GLU A 119 -0.44 21.08 7.84
CA GLU A 119 -0.46 21.48 9.26
C GLU A 119 0.81 21.05 10.03
N ALA A 120 1.43 19.92 9.66
CA ALA A 120 2.66 19.43 10.30
C ALA A 120 3.92 20.24 9.94
N GLN A 121 3.86 21.12 8.93
CA GLN A 121 4.98 21.95 8.46
C GLN A 121 4.93 23.41 8.94
N ALA A 122 3.94 23.81 9.75
CA ALA A 122 3.91 25.14 10.33
C ALA A 122 4.90 25.25 11.51
N PRO A 123 5.96 26.08 11.42
CA PRO A 123 6.79 26.36 12.58
C PRO A 123 6.01 27.26 13.56
N ALA A 124 6.06 26.91 14.85
CA ALA A 124 5.70 27.82 15.94
C ALA A 124 6.80 28.87 16.18
#